data_AF-A0A1G9RFR4-F1
#
_entry.id   AF-A0A1G9RFR4-F1
#
_cell.length_a   1.000
_cell.length_b   1.000
_cell.length_c   1.000
_cell.angle_alpha   90.00
_cell.angle_beta   90.00
_cell.angle_gamma   90.00
#
_symmetry.space_group_name_H-M   'P 1'
#
loop_
_entity.id
_entity.type
_entity.pdbx_description
1 polymer ?
#
loop_
_entity_poly.entity_id
_entity_poly.type
_entity_poly.pdbx_seq_one_letter_code
_entity_poly.pdbx_strand_id
1 'polypeptide(L)'
;MNFKIMILLLSFLFYKTVNAQKHPVKIAKNKTSSIQKIQNLKIGDPMPDILIPMIINDRYSSVRSTNFKNQLLIVDFWFTNCGACVAGLPKMMSLQQEFGDRIKVLPVTFEKKEVVGKFLKTNFKTRDIVVPTVIEDKVLSQLFKHVAAPHQVWIYHGNVIAITEQDYVNSKNINFILNGGKNDWPVKNDYLPAVDIKTPLVRQDMSRFTGVNPLKRYAAIFGCYQDGVITKMGMTVDSVNGTCRNYIINLPILNIYSIQWSIASGINRFPEPSGIILEVKDPSKFVSLEDSEETSFVRRQKTYICYESMGPNTLQTREEAALEIIKDFDNLLGLKGRYEKRKMNCLILIEKDSIDAIKSRTENGEGKEFLAAPNIKIQNKSLDGIVWKMNQVYGNPPAFNETSYKGNVNMKFSLNSWKNIPELRIALQGFGLDLKEEQRELEVFVLTENHTNQQLKK
;
A
#
# COMPACT_ATOMS: atom_id res chain seq x y z
N MET A 1 49.44 -25.89 19.02
CA MET A 1 50.65 -26.70 19.21
C MET A 1 50.50 -27.96 18.36
N ASN A 2 51.42 -28.12 17.40
CA ASN A 2 51.80 -29.31 16.61
C ASN A 2 50.76 -29.96 15.68
N PHE A 3 50.80 -29.81 14.35
CA PHE A 3 51.76 -30.26 13.29
C PHE A 3 51.59 -31.71 12.78
N LYS A 4 51.21 -31.77 11.49
CA LYS A 4 51.69 -32.63 10.37
C LYS A 4 51.65 -34.17 10.49
N ILE A 5 51.23 -34.81 9.38
CA ILE A 5 52.01 -35.71 8.47
C ILE A 5 51.00 -36.22 7.40
N MET A 6 51.08 -35.87 6.11
CA MET A 6 51.96 -36.33 5.01
C MET A 6 51.80 -37.83 4.61
N ILE A 7 51.27 -38.04 3.38
CA ILE A 7 51.92 -38.74 2.24
C ILE A 7 51.52 -40.19 1.81
N LEU A 8 51.44 -40.31 0.46
CA LEU A 8 51.54 -41.44 -0.51
C LEU A 8 50.45 -42.55 -0.52
N LEU A 9 49.72 -42.82 -1.64
CA LEU A 9 50.03 -43.40 -2.98
C LEU A 9 50.02 -44.94 -3.04
N LEU A 10 49.46 -45.47 -4.15
CA LEU A 10 49.39 -46.86 -4.66
C LEU A 10 48.16 -47.66 -4.15
N SER A 11 47.43 -48.46 -4.93
CA SER A 11 47.65 -49.04 -6.26
C SER A 11 46.32 -49.56 -6.87
N PHE A 12 46.32 -49.67 -8.20
CA PHE A 12 45.33 -50.37 -9.04
C PHE A 12 45.03 -51.80 -8.57
N LEU A 13 43.78 -52.24 -8.70
CA LEU A 13 43.45 -53.64 -9.02
C LEU A 13 42.12 -53.74 -9.81
N PHE A 14 42.19 -54.59 -10.83
CA PHE A 14 41.28 -54.77 -11.96
C PHE A 14 39.99 -55.57 -11.62
N TYR A 15 38.93 -55.26 -12.39
CA TYR A 15 37.89 -56.14 -12.95
C TYR A 15 36.88 -56.85 -12.03
N LYS A 16 35.59 -56.62 -12.31
CA LYS A 16 34.80 -57.54 -13.18
C LYS A 16 33.48 -56.89 -13.61
N THR A 17 33.30 -56.81 -14.92
CA THR A 17 32.01 -56.64 -15.59
C THR A 17 31.15 -57.88 -15.39
N VAL A 18 29.89 -57.69 -14.99
CA VAL A 18 28.83 -58.69 -15.21
C VAL A 18 27.77 -58.06 -16.11
N ASN A 19 27.71 -58.56 -17.34
CA ASN A 19 26.60 -58.37 -18.26
C ASN A 19 25.44 -59.25 -17.79
N ALA A 20 24.32 -58.64 -17.42
CA ALA A 20 23.03 -59.34 -17.33
C ALA A 20 22.22 -59.01 -18.59
N GLN A 21 21.85 -60.06 -19.31
CA GLN A 21 21.10 -60.03 -20.57
C GLN A 21 19.69 -59.46 -20.38
N LYS A 22 19.27 -58.67 -21.36
CA LYS A 22 17.93 -58.10 -21.53
C LYS A 22 16.96 -59.14 -22.09
N HIS A 23 15.77 -59.24 -21.51
CA HIS A 23 14.55 -59.57 -22.26
C HIS A 23 13.57 -58.38 -22.20
N PRO A 24 12.97 -57.96 -23.33
CA PRO A 24 12.20 -56.72 -23.39
C PRO A 24 10.73 -56.97 -23.05
N VAL A 25 10.23 -56.35 -21.98
CA VAL A 25 8.79 -56.15 -21.80
C VAL A 25 8.42 -54.81 -22.45
N LYS A 26 7.65 -54.86 -23.53
CA LYS A 26 7.03 -53.68 -24.15
C LYS A 26 5.98 -53.12 -23.18
N ILE A 27 6.35 -52.14 -22.38
CA ILE A 27 5.40 -51.27 -21.67
C ILE A 27 5.15 -50.06 -22.55
N ALA A 28 3.88 -49.84 -22.89
CA ALA A 28 3.41 -48.68 -23.64
C ALA A 28 3.91 -47.39 -22.97
N LYS A 29 4.56 -46.53 -23.76
CA LYS A 29 5.00 -45.21 -23.34
C LYS A 29 3.77 -44.36 -23.03
N ASN A 30 3.33 -44.34 -21.78
CA ASN A 30 2.55 -43.22 -21.28
C ASN A 30 3.42 -41.98 -21.41
N LYS A 31 2.95 -41.00 -22.18
CA LYS A 31 3.53 -39.65 -22.26
C LYS A 31 3.58 -39.08 -20.85
N THR A 32 4.72 -39.24 -20.18
CA THR A 32 5.05 -38.44 -19.02
C THR A 32 5.15 -37.00 -19.52
N SER A 33 4.11 -36.21 -19.21
CA SER A 33 4.10 -34.76 -19.40
C SER A 33 5.41 -34.20 -18.85
N SER A 34 6.26 -33.69 -19.72
CA SER A 34 7.39 -32.85 -19.33
C SER A 34 6.86 -31.78 -18.38
N ILE A 35 7.49 -31.63 -17.20
CA ILE A 35 7.28 -30.47 -16.35
C ILE A 35 7.72 -29.27 -17.19
N GLN A 36 6.78 -28.62 -17.88
CA GLN A 36 7.03 -27.35 -18.54
C GLN A 36 7.53 -26.41 -17.44
N LYS A 37 8.75 -25.89 -17.62
CA LYS A 37 9.30 -24.85 -16.78
C LYS A 37 8.29 -23.71 -16.78
N ILE A 38 7.57 -23.51 -15.66
CA ILE A 38 6.51 -22.52 -15.56
C ILE A 38 7.17 -21.14 -15.75
N GLN A 39 6.92 -20.54 -16.90
CA GLN A 39 7.46 -19.25 -17.29
C GLN A 39 6.54 -18.15 -16.73
N ASN A 40 7.15 -17.07 -16.24
CA ASN A 40 6.42 -15.88 -15.86
C ASN A 40 5.80 -15.23 -17.11
N LEU A 41 4.47 -15.19 -17.14
CA LEU A 41 3.69 -14.58 -18.20
C LEU A 41 3.74 -13.05 -18.12
N LYS A 42 3.67 -12.41 -19.28
CA LYS A 42 3.61 -10.97 -19.47
C LYS A 42 2.33 -10.61 -20.20
N ILE A 43 2.03 -9.31 -20.25
CA ILE A 43 0.94 -8.79 -21.10
C ILE A 43 1.20 -9.20 -22.55
N GLY A 44 0.17 -9.73 -23.19
CA GLY A 44 0.21 -10.30 -24.54
C GLY A 44 0.42 -11.82 -24.58
N ASP A 45 0.93 -12.43 -23.50
CA ASP A 45 1.13 -13.88 -23.46
C ASP A 45 -0.22 -14.63 -23.35
N PRO A 46 -0.35 -15.81 -24.00
CA PRO A 46 -1.52 -16.66 -23.84
C PRO A 46 -1.54 -17.33 -22.45
N MET A 47 -2.72 -17.39 -21.84
CA MET A 47 -2.93 -18.13 -20.59
C MET A 47 -2.91 -19.65 -20.89
N PRO A 48 -1.98 -20.43 -20.32
CA PRO A 48 -1.93 -21.88 -20.53
C PRO A 48 -3.17 -22.58 -19.97
N ASP A 49 -3.53 -23.71 -20.57
CA ASP A 49 -4.58 -24.59 -20.03
C ASP A 49 -4.05 -25.31 -18.78
N ILE A 50 -4.45 -24.83 -17.62
CA ILE A 50 -4.05 -25.36 -16.32
C ILE A 50 -5.29 -25.70 -15.50
N LEU A 51 -5.16 -26.73 -14.68
CA LEU A 51 -6.09 -26.98 -13.59
C LEU A 51 -5.71 -26.06 -12.42
N ILE A 52 -6.68 -25.29 -11.93
CA ILE A 52 -6.59 -24.47 -10.73
C ILE A 52 -7.30 -25.26 -9.61
N PRO A 53 -6.55 -25.92 -8.71
CA PRO A 53 -7.13 -26.74 -7.66
C PRO A 53 -7.42 -25.92 -6.39
N MET A 54 -7.93 -26.59 -5.37
CA MET A 54 -8.02 -26.08 -3.99
C MET A 54 -8.79 -24.76 -3.86
N ILE A 55 -9.95 -24.70 -4.50
CA ILE A 55 -10.88 -23.57 -4.33
C ILE A 55 -11.81 -23.86 -3.16
N ILE A 56 -11.90 -22.94 -2.21
CA ILE A 56 -12.86 -22.98 -1.11
C ILE A 56 -13.94 -21.92 -1.32
N ASN A 57 -15.12 -22.15 -0.73
CA ASN A 57 -16.30 -21.27 -0.83
C ASN A 57 -16.80 -21.02 -2.27
N ASP A 58 -16.44 -21.91 -3.21
CA ASP A 58 -17.00 -21.97 -4.57
C ASP A 58 -17.80 -23.27 -4.71
N ARG A 59 -18.65 -23.34 -5.75
CA ARG A 59 -19.35 -24.57 -6.12
C ARG A 59 -18.37 -25.67 -6.54
N TYR A 60 -17.24 -25.29 -7.13
CA TYR A 60 -16.22 -26.21 -7.60
C TYR A 60 -14.96 -26.11 -6.74
N SER A 61 -14.41 -27.24 -6.33
CA SER A 61 -13.12 -27.29 -5.62
C SER A 61 -11.92 -27.16 -6.56
N SER A 62 -12.14 -27.19 -7.88
CA SER A 62 -11.14 -26.94 -8.91
C SER A 62 -11.80 -26.50 -10.23
N VAL A 63 -11.10 -25.70 -11.03
CA VAL A 63 -11.56 -25.23 -12.35
C VAL A 63 -10.41 -25.25 -13.34
N ARG A 64 -10.68 -25.33 -14.65
CA ARG A 64 -9.65 -25.11 -15.68
C ARG A 64 -9.63 -23.64 -16.08
N SER A 65 -8.45 -23.08 -16.32
CA SER A 65 -8.29 -21.71 -16.83
C SER A 65 -9.07 -21.50 -18.14
N THR A 66 -9.17 -22.54 -18.95
CA THR A 66 -9.90 -22.54 -20.23
C THR A 66 -11.42 -22.40 -20.09
N ASN A 67 -11.99 -22.68 -18.92
CA ASN A 67 -13.42 -22.48 -18.64
C ASN A 67 -13.83 -20.99 -18.73
N PHE A 68 -12.86 -20.08 -18.57
CA PHE A 68 -13.09 -18.64 -18.55
C PHE A 68 -12.70 -17.94 -19.86
N LYS A 69 -12.45 -18.67 -20.96
CA LYS A 69 -12.00 -18.07 -22.24
C LYS A 69 -12.93 -16.98 -22.78
N ASN A 70 -14.23 -17.11 -22.55
CA ASN A 70 -15.25 -16.17 -23.02
C ASN A 70 -15.65 -15.15 -21.93
N GLN A 71 -14.94 -15.12 -20.81
CA GLN A 71 -15.15 -14.20 -19.70
C GLN A 71 -13.89 -13.36 -19.52
N LEU A 72 -14.05 -12.17 -18.93
CA LEU A 72 -12.90 -11.47 -18.35
C LEU A 72 -12.55 -12.12 -17.02
N LEU A 73 -11.45 -12.86 -16.98
CA LEU A 73 -10.91 -13.45 -15.76
C LEU A 73 -10.00 -12.42 -15.07
N ILE A 74 -10.31 -12.11 -13.81
CA ILE A 74 -9.50 -11.26 -12.93
C ILE A 74 -8.92 -12.17 -11.84
N VAL A 75 -7.60 -12.39 -11.87
CA VAL A 75 -6.87 -13.09 -10.80
C VAL A 75 -6.43 -12.05 -9.78
N ASP A 76 -6.92 -12.17 -8.54
CA ASP A 76 -6.71 -11.21 -7.45
C ASP A 76 -5.84 -11.83 -6.35
N PHE A 77 -4.54 -11.52 -6.33
CA PHE A 77 -3.64 -12.06 -5.31
C PHE A 77 -3.79 -11.30 -4.00
N TRP A 78 -4.02 -12.04 -2.90
CA TRP A 78 -4.23 -11.51 -1.57
C TRP A 78 -3.63 -12.40 -0.47
N PHE A 79 -3.55 -11.87 0.75
CA PHE A 79 -3.23 -12.64 1.96
C PHE A 79 -3.85 -11.99 3.21
N THR A 80 -4.00 -12.75 4.29
CA THR A 80 -4.73 -12.33 5.50
C THR A 80 -4.15 -11.08 6.17
N ASN A 81 -2.84 -10.86 6.08
CA ASN A 81 -2.16 -9.68 6.61
C ASN A 81 -2.00 -8.53 5.59
N CYS A 82 -2.66 -8.61 4.42
CA CYS A 82 -2.69 -7.52 3.45
C CYS A 82 -3.92 -6.64 3.71
N GLY A 83 -3.78 -5.57 4.49
CA GLY A 83 -4.90 -4.68 4.83
C GLY A 83 -5.63 -4.11 3.60
N ALA A 84 -4.88 -3.71 2.58
CA ALA A 84 -5.44 -3.20 1.32
C ALA A 84 -6.25 -4.28 0.56
N CYS A 85 -5.69 -5.49 0.41
CA CYS A 85 -6.34 -6.59 -0.28
C CYS A 85 -7.64 -7.01 0.44
N VAL A 86 -7.58 -7.17 1.75
CA VAL A 86 -8.74 -7.55 2.58
C VAL A 86 -9.85 -6.51 2.47
N ALA A 87 -9.50 -5.21 2.44
CA ALA A 87 -10.47 -4.14 2.21
C ALA A 87 -11.07 -4.16 0.80
N GLY A 88 -10.35 -4.71 -0.20
CA GLY A 88 -10.77 -4.84 -1.59
C GLY A 88 -11.69 -6.04 -1.88
N LEU A 89 -11.64 -7.12 -1.09
CA LEU A 89 -12.44 -8.33 -1.33
C LEU A 89 -13.96 -8.08 -1.49
N PRO A 90 -14.63 -7.25 -0.65
CA PRO A 90 -16.04 -6.96 -0.84
C PRO A 90 -16.35 -6.28 -2.18
N LYS A 91 -15.47 -5.37 -2.61
CA LYS A 91 -15.58 -4.72 -3.93
C LYS A 91 -15.45 -5.76 -5.05
N MET A 92 -14.51 -6.70 -4.95
CA MET A 92 -14.35 -7.76 -5.94
C MET A 92 -15.60 -8.64 -6.06
N MET A 93 -16.22 -9.00 -4.93
CA MET A 93 -17.46 -9.78 -4.95
C MET A 93 -18.64 -8.97 -5.50
N SER A 94 -18.73 -7.68 -5.18
CA SER A 94 -19.73 -6.79 -5.78
C SER A 94 -19.57 -6.70 -7.29
N LEU A 95 -18.35 -6.61 -7.81
CA LEU A 95 -18.10 -6.56 -9.26
C LEU A 95 -18.48 -7.89 -9.92
N GLN A 96 -18.14 -9.03 -9.31
CA GLN A 96 -18.58 -10.35 -9.79
C GLN A 96 -20.11 -10.44 -9.89
N GLN A 97 -20.84 -9.89 -8.91
CA GLN A 97 -22.30 -9.84 -8.92
C GLN A 97 -22.84 -8.89 -9.99
N GLU A 98 -22.25 -7.70 -10.13
CA GLU A 98 -22.67 -6.67 -11.11
C GLU A 98 -22.55 -7.18 -12.55
N PHE A 99 -21.43 -7.83 -12.88
CA PHE A 99 -21.15 -8.26 -14.25
C PHE A 99 -21.56 -9.71 -14.57
N GLY A 100 -21.94 -10.48 -13.56
CA GLY A 100 -22.39 -11.88 -13.70
C GLY A 100 -21.40 -12.72 -14.51
N ASP A 101 -21.92 -13.50 -15.46
CA ASP A 101 -21.13 -14.43 -16.29
C ASP A 101 -20.20 -13.75 -17.31
N ARG A 102 -20.20 -12.42 -17.41
CA ARG A 102 -19.23 -11.70 -18.28
C ARG A 102 -17.84 -11.67 -17.68
N ILE A 103 -17.71 -11.81 -16.35
CA ILE A 103 -16.42 -11.84 -15.66
C ILE A 103 -16.33 -13.03 -14.71
N LYS A 104 -15.09 -13.44 -14.39
CA LYS A 104 -14.78 -14.27 -13.24
C LYS A 104 -13.74 -13.56 -12.39
N VAL A 105 -14.06 -13.28 -11.14
CA VAL A 105 -13.07 -12.85 -10.14
C VAL A 105 -12.57 -14.09 -9.39
N LEU A 106 -11.25 -14.24 -9.32
CA LEU A 106 -10.59 -15.36 -8.66
C LEU A 106 -9.56 -14.81 -7.65
N PRO A 107 -9.97 -14.62 -6.38
CA PRO A 107 -9.05 -14.41 -5.27
C PRO A 107 -8.09 -15.61 -5.12
N VAL A 108 -6.80 -15.32 -4.96
CA VAL A 108 -5.73 -16.32 -4.85
C VAL A 108 -4.82 -15.98 -3.67
N THR A 109 -4.56 -16.97 -2.81
CA THR A 109 -3.60 -16.85 -1.71
C THR A 109 -2.71 -18.09 -1.63
N PHE A 110 -1.47 -17.89 -1.19
CA PHE A 110 -0.52 -18.96 -0.87
C PHE A 110 -0.81 -19.60 0.50
N GLU A 111 -1.71 -19.01 1.29
CA GLU A 111 -1.96 -19.42 2.67
C GLU A 111 -2.80 -20.70 2.76
N LYS A 112 -2.62 -21.42 3.88
CA LYS A 112 -3.30 -22.69 4.15
C LYS A 112 -4.79 -22.52 4.40
N LYS A 113 -5.56 -23.58 4.12
CA LYS A 113 -7.01 -23.63 4.32
C LYS A 113 -7.47 -23.16 5.70
N GLU A 114 -6.78 -23.59 6.75
CA GLU A 114 -7.19 -23.32 8.13
C GLU A 114 -7.05 -21.82 8.47
N VAL A 115 -5.98 -21.19 7.99
CA VAL A 115 -5.70 -19.76 8.17
C VAL A 115 -6.76 -18.94 7.45
N VAL A 116 -6.95 -19.21 6.16
CA VAL A 116 -7.89 -18.48 5.30
C VAL A 116 -9.33 -18.70 5.74
N GLY A 117 -9.70 -19.96 6.01
CA GLY A 117 -11.06 -20.32 6.43
C GLY A 117 -11.45 -19.70 7.77
N LYS A 118 -10.52 -19.64 8.74
CA LYS A 118 -10.76 -18.92 10.00
C LYS A 118 -10.89 -17.41 9.74
N PHE A 119 -9.95 -16.83 8.99
CA PHE A 119 -9.93 -15.40 8.71
C PHE A 119 -11.20 -14.91 8.03
N LEU A 120 -11.64 -15.60 6.97
CA LEU A 120 -12.85 -15.22 6.22
C LEU A 120 -14.11 -15.26 7.09
N LYS A 121 -14.16 -16.11 8.13
CA LYS A 121 -15.31 -16.20 9.05
C LYS A 121 -15.28 -15.17 10.17
N THR A 122 -14.10 -14.67 10.56
CA THR A 122 -13.96 -13.78 11.72
C THR A 122 -13.75 -12.32 11.32
N ASN A 123 -13.16 -12.06 10.15
CA ASN A 123 -12.86 -10.71 9.72
C ASN A 123 -14.13 -9.94 9.37
N PHE A 124 -14.27 -8.73 9.91
CA PHE A 124 -15.48 -7.91 9.78
C PHE A 124 -15.81 -7.47 8.35
N LYS A 125 -14.84 -7.49 7.42
CA LYS A 125 -15.04 -7.17 6.00
C LYS A 125 -15.54 -8.36 5.19
N THR A 126 -15.23 -9.59 5.62
CA THR A 126 -15.46 -10.79 4.81
C THR A 126 -16.46 -11.77 5.42
N ARG A 127 -16.70 -11.75 6.73
CA ARG A 127 -17.58 -12.70 7.44
C ARG A 127 -19.03 -12.72 6.97
N ASP A 128 -19.47 -11.63 6.35
CA ASP A 128 -20.86 -11.42 5.90
C ASP A 128 -20.99 -11.59 4.37
N ILE A 129 -19.93 -12.03 3.68
CA ILE A 129 -19.91 -12.28 2.23
C ILE A 129 -19.27 -13.63 1.91
N VAL A 130 -19.64 -14.22 0.77
CA VAL A 130 -18.98 -15.42 0.25
C VAL A 130 -17.80 -14.99 -0.59
N VAL A 131 -16.60 -15.43 -0.24
CA VAL A 131 -15.37 -15.18 -1.01
C VAL A 131 -14.83 -16.52 -1.52
N PRO A 132 -15.14 -16.89 -2.77
CA PRO A 132 -14.48 -17.99 -3.47
C PRO A 132 -12.98 -17.69 -3.56
N THR A 133 -12.12 -18.57 -3.08
CA THR A 133 -10.67 -18.32 -3.12
C THR A 133 -9.89 -19.59 -3.39
N VAL A 134 -8.88 -19.48 -4.25
CA VAL A 134 -7.80 -20.46 -4.37
C VAL A 134 -6.92 -20.30 -3.14
N ILE A 135 -6.60 -21.41 -2.48
CA ILE A 135 -5.70 -21.47 -1.33
C ILE A 135 -4.47 -22.31 -1.67
N GLU A 136 -3.40 -22.15 -0.89
CA GLU A 136 -2.14 -22.88 -1.07
C GLU A 136 -1.57 -22.81 -2.49
N ASP A 137 -1.84 -21.71 -3.19
CA ASP A 137 -1.43 -21.56 -4.58
C ASP A 137 0.09 -21.60 -4.72
N LYS A 138 0.53 -22.34 -5.74
CA LYS A 138 1.93 -22.41 -6.18
C LYS A 138 2.06 -22.23 -7.69
N VAL A 139 0.96 -22.26 -8.43
CA VAL A 139 0.96 -22.30 -9.90
C VAL A 139 0.70 -20.90 -10.44
N LEU A 140 -0.37 -20.24 -9.99
CA LEU A 140 -0.71 -18.90 -10.46
C LEU A 140 0.36 -17.90 -10.03
N SER A 141 0.92 -18.04 -8.82
CA SER A 141 2.03 -17.21 -8.32
C SER A 141 3.35 -17.43 -9.09
N GLN A 142 3.51 -18.55 -9.80
CA GLN A 142 4.67 -18.77 -10.68
C GLN A 142 4.45 -18.25 -12.10
N LEU A 143 3.20 -18.33 -12.59
CA LEU A 143 2.79 -17.74 -13.87
C LEU A 143 2.76 -16.21 -13.80
N PHE A 144 2.33 -15.66 -12.67
CA PHE A 144 2.23 -14.23 -12.40
C PHE A 144 3.06 -13.92 -11.17
N LYS A 145 4.38 -13.94 -11.35
CA LYS A 145 5.28 -13.66 -10.25
C LYS A 145 4.98 -12.24 -9.73
N HIS A 146 4.99 -12.07 -8.42
CA HIS A 146 4.84 -10.79 -7.74
C HIS A 146 5.61 -10.83 -6.39
N VAL A 147 5.96 -9.66 -5.85
CA VAL A 147 6.64 -9.51 -4.56
C VAL A 147 5.67 -8.96 -3.51
N ALA A 148 4.73 -8.11 -3.92
CA ALA A 148 3.77 -7.48 -3.04
C ALA A 148 2.35 -7.56 -3.61
N ALA A 149 1.39 -7.85 -2.73
CA ALA A 149 -0.04 -7.70 -3.00
C ALA A 149 -0.53 -6.32 -2.49
N PRO A 150 -1.60 -5.74 -3.07
CA PRO A 150 -2.47 -6.29 -4.12
C PRO A 150 -1.77 -6.44 -5.48
N HIS A 151 -2.08 -7.52 -6.21
CA HIS A 151 -1.60 -7.75 -7.58
C HIS A 151 -2.74 -8.37 -8.39
N GLN A 152 -3.14 -7.71 -9.49
CA GLN A 152 -4.32 -8.08 -10.26
C GLN A 152 -3.92 -8.40 -11.69
N VAL A 153 -4.33 -9.55 -12.19
CA VAL A 153 -4.07 -10.00 -13.56
C VAL A 153 -5.37 -10.10 -14.31
N TRP A 154 -5.44 -9.43 -15.45
CA TRP A 154 -6.59 -9.41 -16.33
C TRP A 154 -6.33 -10.35 -17.51
N ILE A 155 -7.19 -11.34 -17.68
CA ILE A 155 -7.10 -12.32 -18.76
C ILE A 155 -8.40 -12.27 -19.55
N TYR A 156 -8.32 -11.99 -20.84
CA TYR A 156 -9.48 -11.91 -21.72
C TYR A 156 -9.20 -12.57 -23.06
N HIS A 157 -10.16 -13.34 -23.57
CA HIS A 157 -10.01 -14.14 -24.79
C HIS A 157 -8.75 -15.03 -24.78
N GLY A 158 -8.41 -15.56 -23.61
CA GLY A 158 -7.26 -16.46 -23.42
C GLY A 158 -5.90 -15.77 -23.37
N ASN A 159 -5.81 -14.44 -23.36
CA ASN A 159 -4.54 -13.72 -23.27
C ASN A 159 -4.49 -12.83 -22.03
N VAL A 160 -3.29 -12.63 -21.48
CA VAL A 160 -3.04 -11.64 -20.43
C VAL A 160 -3.12 -10.25 -21.06
N ILE A 161 -4.08 -9.42 -20.63
CA ILE A 161 -4.34 -8.09 -21.20
C ILE A 161 -3.90 -6.93 -20.30
N ALA A 162 -3.73 -7.15 -18.99
CA ALA A 162 -3.20 -6.17 -18.05
C ALA A 162 -2.69 -6.83 -16.76
N ILE A 163 -1.73 -6.19 -16.11
CA ILE A 163 -1.25 -6.53 -14.77
C ILE A 163 -1.21 -5.24 -13.96
N THR A 164 -2.09 -5.09 -12.99
CA THR A 164 -2.41 -3.80 -12.35
C THR A 164 -2.42 -3.89 -10.82
N GLU A 165 -2.62 -2.74 -10.18
CA GLU A 165 -3.11 -2.66 -8.80
C GLU A 165 -4.64 -2.79 -8.71
N GLN A 166 -5.14 -2.88 -7.48
CA GLN A 166 -6.54 -3.22 -7.18
C GLN A 166 -7.56 -2.15 -7.57
N ASP A 167 -7.12 -0.90 -7.64
CA ASP A 167 -7.93 0.26 -7.94
C ASP A 167 -8.32 0.34 -9.43
N TYR A 168 -7.49 -0.21 -10.31
CA TYR A 168 -7.84 -0.42 -11.72
C TYR A 168 -9.00 -1.40 -11.89
N VAL A 169 -9.22 -2.33 -10.95
CA VAL A 169 -10.37 -3.24 -11.00
C VAL A 169 -11.61 -2.51 -10.48
N ASN A 170 -12.36 -1.89 -11.40
CA ASN A 170 -13.58 -1.14 -11.13
C ASN A 170 -14.56 -1.26 -12.32
N SER A 171 -15.83 -0.90 -12.11
CA SER A 171 -16.88 -1.08 -13.11
C SER A 171 -16.62 -0.32 -14.42
N LYS A 172 -16.01 0.87 -14.36
CA LYS A 172 -15.64 1.69 -15.53
C LYS A 172 -14.61 0.96 -16.40
N ASN A 173 -13.53 0.48 -15.80
CA ASN A 173 -12.46 -0.22 -16.49
C ASN A 173 -12.89 -1.62 -16.98
N ILE A 174 -13.71 -2.34 -16.21
CA ILE A 174 -14.29 -3.62 -16.65
C ILE A 174 -15.19 -3.40 -17.87
N ASN A 175 -16.11 -2.43 -17.84
CA ASN A 175 -16.94 -2.10 -19.00
C ASN A 175 -16.10 -1.69 -20.21
N PHE A 176 -15.07 -0.87 -20.02
CA PHE A 176 -14.17 -0.46 -21.09
C PHE A 176 -13.54 -1.66 -21.81
N ILE A 177 -12.99 -2.63 -21.07
CA ILE A 177 -12.41 -3.85 -21.65
C ILE A 177 -13.47 -4.71 -22.33
N LEU A 178 -14.61 -4.95 -21.68
CA LEU A 178 -15.67 -5.80 -22.22
C LEU A 178 -16.30 -5.21 -23.50
N ASN A 179 -16.23 -3.89 -23.68
CA ASN A 179 -16.68 -3.18 -24.89
C ASN A 179 -15.59 -3.10 -25.98
N GLY A 180 -14.49 -3.84 -25.85
CA GLY A 180 -13.41 -3.89 -26.84
C GLY A 180 -12.37 -2.77 -26.73
N GLY A 181 -12.37 -2.03 -25.62
CA GLY A 181 -11.36 -1.02 -25.32
C GLY A 181 -9.96 -1.62 -25.23
N LYS A 182 -8.98 -0.92 -25.79
CA LYS A 182 -7.55 -1.24 -25.63
C LYS A 182 -6.97 -0.38 -24.53
N ASN A 183 -6.46 -1.01 -23.48
CA ASN A 183 -5.84 -0.30 -22.36
C ASN A 183 -4.35 -0.04 -22.64
N ASP A 184 -3.87 1.08 -22.10
CA ASP A 184 -2.45 1.41 -21.97
C ASP A 184 -2.17 1.74 -20.50
N TRP A 185 -2.60 0.82 -19.63
CA TRP A 185 -2.46 1.01 -18.19
C TRP A 185 -1.04 0.69 -17.73
N PRO A 186 -0.55 1.37 -16.69
CA PRO A 186 0.76 1.08 -16.12
C PRO A 186 0.81 -0.35 -15.59
N VAL A 187 1.91 -1.03 -15.91
CA VAL A 187 2.14 -2.40 -15.49
C VAL A 187 2.68 -2.39 -14.06
N LYS A 188 2.01 -3.11 -13.14
CA LYS A 188 2.57 -3.34 -11.80
C LYS A 188 3.77 -4.28 -11.89
N ASN A 189 4.98 -3.71 -11.92
CA ASN A 189 6.22 -4.46 -12.06
C ASN A 189 6.96 -4.58 -10.71
N ASP A 190 6.87 -5.77 -10.10
CA ASP A 190 7.53 -6.06 -8.83
C ASP A 190 8.99 -6.54 -8.96
N TYR A 191 9.51 -6.68 -10.19
CA TYR A 191 10.85 -7.23 -10.47
C TYR A 191 11.85 -6.21 -11.01
N LEU A 192 11.56 -4.92 -10.87
CA LEU A 192 12.65 -3.95 -10.97
C LEU A 192 13.70 -4.31 -9.91
N PRO A 193 15.00 -4.25 -10.25
CA PRO A 193 16.05 -4.64 -9.32
C PRO A 193 15.84 -3.88 -8.02
N ALA A 194 15.70 -4.62 -6.92
CA ALA A 194 15.56 -4.03 -5.60
C ALA A 194 16.69 -3.00 -5.44
N VAL A 195 16.35 -1.74 -5.14
CA VAL A 195 17.36 -0.74 -4.81
C VAL A 195 18.13 -1.30 -3.64
N ASP A 196 19.38 -1.70 -3.89
CA ASP A 196 20.29 -2.04 -2.82
C ASP A 196 20.47 -0.76 -2.02
N ILE A 197 19.82 -0.70 -0.86
CA ILE A 197 19.89 0.45 0.04
C ILE A 197 21.31 0.76 0.51
N LYS A 198 22.27 -0.16 0.33
CA LYS A 198 23.69 0.09 0.59
C LYS A 198 24.39 0.78 -0.58
N THR A 199 23.78 0.75 -1.76
CA THR A 199 24.27 1.40 -2.96
C THR A 199 23.63 2.79 -3.08
N PRO A 200 24.42 3.87 -3.21
CA PRO A 200 23.90 5.20 -3.51
C PRO A 200 23.14 5.24 -4.85
N LEU A 201 22.03 5.98 -4.88
CA LEU A 201 21.27 6.28 -6.10
C LEU A 201 22.07 7.21 -7.01
N VAL A 202 22.85 8.13 -6.44
CA VAL A 202 23.80 8.99 -7.14
C VAL A 202 25.17 8.34 -7.11
N ARG A 203 25.67 7.93 -8.28
CA ARG A 203 27.04 7.44 -8.46
C ARG A 203 27.89 8.49 -9.15
N GLN A 204 29.05 8.77 -8.59
CA GLN A 204 30.03 9.61 -9.26
C GLN A 204 30.86 8.82 -10.26
N ASP A 205 31.16 9.46 -11.37
CA ASP A 205 32.20 9.02 -12.27
C ASP A 205 33.58 9.48 -11.75
N MET A 206 34.25 8.60 -11.01
CA MET A 206 35.56 8.87 -10.42
C MET A 206 36.65 9.16 -11.45
N SER A 207 36.47 8.74 -12.71
CA SER A 207 37.46 8.98 -13.78
C SER A 207 37.61 10.47 -14.13
N ARG A 208 36.65 11.31 -13.72
CA ARG A 208 36.64 12.75 -13.99
C ARG A 208 37.42 13.59 -12.98
N PHE A 209 38.00 12.98 -11.94
CA PHE A 209 38.61 13.70 -10.83
C PHE A 209 40.01 13.18 -10.51
N THR A 210 40.93 14.10 -10.21
CA THR A 210 42.35 13.79 -9.96
C THR A 210 42.69 13.62 -8.47
N GLY A 211 41.72 13.25 -7.62
CA GLY A 211 41.89 13.17 -6.17
C GLY A 211 41.07 12.06 -5.49
N VAL A 212 41.41 11.77 -4.23
CA VAL A 212 40.70 10.77 -3.40
C VAL A 212 39.39 11.37 -2.90
N ASN A 213 38.27 10.83 -3.36
CA ASN A 213 36.89 11.21 -3.02
C ASN A 213 36.57 12.72 -3.17
N PRO A 214 36.32 13.21 -4.40
CA PRO A 214 36.05 14.63 -4.68
C PRO A 214 34.69 15.11 -4.13
N LEU A 215 33.79 14.21 -3.72
CA LEU A 215 32.45 14.55 -3.27
C LEU A 215 32.40 14.90 -1.79
N LYS A 216 32.23 16.19 -1.49
CA LYS A 216 32.04 16.65 -0.11
C LYS A 216 30.59 16.51 0.37
N ARG A 217 29.62 16.95 -0.42
CA ARG A 217 28.19 16.85 -0.11
C ARG A 217 27.34 16.85 -1.38
N TYR A 218 26.24 16.11 -1.38
CA TYR A 218 25.12 16.34 -2.29
C TYR A 218 23.79 16.03 -1.61
N ALA A 219 22.72 16.56 -2.20
CA ALA A 219 21.34 16.17 -1.93
C ALA A 219 20.62 16.10 -3.29
N ALA A 220 19.81 15.07 -3.48
CA ALA A 220 19.09 14.82 -4.72
C ALA A 220 17.66 14.34 -4.43
N ILE A 221 16.71 14.83 -5.21
CA ILE A 221 15.32 14.36 -5.22
C ILE A 221 15.02 13.76 -6.59
N PHE A 222 14.42 12.58 -6.57
CA PHE A 222 13.94 11.87 -7.74
C PHE A 222 12.41 11.93 -7.73
N GLY A 223 11.85 12.61 -8.73
CA GLY A 223 10.45 13.06 -8.74
C GLY A 223 9.39 11.98 -9.01
N CYS A 224 9.75 10.70 -9.04
CA CYS A 224 8.78 9.63 -9.31
C CYS A 224 8.94 8.44 -8.37
N TYR A 225 7.81 7.78 -8.15
CA TYR A 225 7.74 6.48 -7.52
C TYR A 225 8.55 5.45 -8.32
N GLN A 226 9.41 4.71 -7.63
CA GLN A 226 10.22 3.65 -8.20
C GLN A 226 9.47 2.31 -8.04
N ASP A 227 8.98 1.76 -9.14
CA ASP A 227 8.31 0.44 -9.11
C ASP A 227 9.27 -0.66 -8.60
N GLY A 228 8.73 -1.73 -8.02
CA GLY A 228 9.52 -2.83 -7.47
C GLY A 228 10.32 -2.50 -6.20
N VAL A 229 10.21 -1.28 -5.66
CA VAL A 229 10.90 -0.86 -4.43
C VAL A 229 9.89 -0.48 -3.34
N ILE A 230 10.01 -1.10 -2.18
CA ILE A 230 9.17 -0.74 -1.03
C ILE A 230 9.59 0.61 -0.43
N THR A 231 8.64 1.29 0.20
CA THR A 231 8.93 2.49 0.98
C THR A 231 9.97 2.19 2.06
N LYS A 232 11.05 2.97 2.09
CA LYS A 232 12.11 2.79 3.08
C LYS A 232 12.84 4.11 3.32
N MET A 233 13.23 4.34 4.56
CA MET A 233 14.08 5.47 4.92
C MET A 233 15.15 5.05 5.91
N GLY A 234 16.26 5.75 5.92
CA GLY A 234 17.30 5.49 6.90
C GLY A 234 18.58 6.29 6.68
N MET A 235 19.57 5.93 7.49
CA MET A 235 20.89 6.51 7.47
C MET A 235 21.93 5.38 7.41
N THR A 236 22.98 5.55 6.62
CA THR A 236 24.12 4.63 6.53
C THR A 236 25.41 5.40 6.71
N VAL A 237 26.36 4.83 7.46
CA VAL A 237 27.68 5.41 7.69
C VAL A 237 28.73 4.57 6.96
N ASP A 238 29.60 5.24 6.20
CA ASP A 238 30.83 4.65 5.67
C ASP A 238 32.00 5.13 6.52
N SER A 239 32.47 4.25 7.41
CA SER A 239 33.59 4.54 8.31
C SER A 239 34.94 4.60 7.58
N VAL A 240 35.05 4.01 6.39
CA VAL A 240 36.30 4.00 5.61
C VAL A 240 36.49 5.36 4.95
N ASN A 241 35.43 5.91 4.36
CA ASN A 241 35.46 7.21 3.70
C ASN A 241 35.05 8.37 4.61
N GLY A 242 34.63 8.09 5.85
CA GLY A 242 34.16 9.11 6.79
C GLY A 242 32.92 9.86 6.30
N THR A 243 32.00 9.17 5.62
CA THR A 243 30.77 9.77 5.07
C THR A 243 29.52 9.20 5.73
N CYS A 244 28.45 9.99 5.69
CA CYS A 244 27.12 9.61 6.14
C CYS A 244 26.13 9.88 5.01
N ARG A 245 25.22 8.93 4.79
CA ARG A 245 24.19 8.98 3.76
C ARG A 245 22.82 8.86 4.39
N ASN A 246 21.93 9.78 4.04
CA ASN A 246 20.51 9.71 4.35
C ASN A 246 19.74 9.35 3.07
N TYR A 247 18.72 8.51 3.19
CA TYR A 247 17.91 8.12 2.06
C TYR A 247 16.44 7.95 2.44
N ILE A 248 15.56 8.28 1.50
CA ILE A 248 14.12 8.07 1.56
C ILE A 248 13.70 7.54 0.19
N ILE A 249 13.00 6.42 0.14
CA ILE A 249 12.54 5.79 -1.08
C ILE A 249 11.03 5.71 -1.02
N ASN A 250 10.37 6.16 -2.08
CA ASN A 250 8.93 6.02 -2.29
C ASN A 250 8.10 6.51 -1.10
N LEU A 251 8.25 7.78 -0.71
CA LEU A 251 7.43 8.38 0.35
C LEU A 251 6.78 9.70 -0.13
N PRO A 252 5.51 9.98 0.25
CA PRO A 252 4.86 11.24 -0.10
C PRO A 252 5.61 12.46 0.45
N ILE A 253 5.68 13.55 -0.32
CA ILE A 253 6.37 14.78 0.09
C ILE A 253 5.88 15.28 1.46
N LEU A 254 4.56 15.36 1.66
CA LEU A 254 3.96 15.81 2.92
C LEU A 254 4.35 14.89 4.10
N ASN A 255 4.31 13.57 3.89
CA ASN A 255 4.71 12.60 4.92
C ASN A 255 6.18 12.75 5.30
N ILE A 256 7.05 13.06 4.34
CA ILE A 256 8.47 13.29 4.62
C ILE A 256 8.61 14.48 5.55
N TYR A 257 7.99 15.62 5.24
CA TYR A 257 7.98 16.77 6.14
C TYR A 257 7.48 16.42 7.53
N SER A 258 6.32 15.75 7.64
CA SER A 258 5.74 15.39 8.94
C SER A 258 6.66 14.47 9.76
N ILE A 259 7.26 13.46 9.11
CA ILE A 259 8.19 12.53 9.77
C ILE A 259 9.46 13.28 10.20
N GLN A 260 10.08 14.08 9.33
CA GLN A 260 11.32 14.77 9.69
C GLN A 260 11.09 15.81 10.80
N TRP A 261 9.98 16.52 10.79
CA TRP A 261 9.65 17.44 11.89
C TRP A 261 9.39 16.71 13.21
N SER A 262 8.74 15.54 13.16
CA SER A 262 8.55 14.69 14.34
C SER A 262 9.89 14.20 14.92
N ILE A 263 10.83 13.78 14.06
CA ILE A 263 12.18 13.39 14.47
C ILE A 263 12.92 14.60 15.04
N ALA A 264 12.99 15.71 14.31
CA ALA A 264 13.75 16.90 14.68
C ALA A 264 13.28 17.53 16.00
N SER A 265 11.97 17.48 16.30
CA SER A 265 11.42 18.01 17.54
C SER A 265 11.52 17.05 18.72
N GLY A 266 11.82 15.76 18.49
CA GLY A 266 11.72 14.71 19.50
C GLY A 266 10.29 14.40 19.95
N ILE A 267 9.28 15.03 19.32
CA ILE A 267 7.87 14.82 19.63
C ILE A 267 7.32 13.85 18.57
N ASN A 268 6.87 12.67 19.01
CA ASN A 268 6.22 11.68 18.15
C ASN A 268 4.77 12.12 17.79
N ARG A 269 4.65 13.26 17.10
CA ARG A 269 3.38 13.87 16.70
C ARG A 269 3.36 14.10 15.20
N PHE A 270 2.41 13.45 14.55
CA PHE A 270 2.03 13.71 13.17
C PHE A 270 0.87 14.71 13.16
N PRO A 271 0.86 15.69 12.25
CA PRO A 271 -0.27 16.61 12.15
C PRO A 271 -1.50 15.82 11.69
N GLU A 272 -2.63 16.03 12.37
CA GLU A 272 -3.91 15.53 11.89
C GLU A 272 -4.26 16.21 10.56
N PRO A 273 -4.90 15.51 9.60
CA PRO A 273 -5.29 16.11 8.32
C PRO A 273 -6.09 17.42 8.41
N SER A 274 -6.94 17.59 9.43
CA SER A 274 -7.66 18.86 9.69
C SER A 274 -6.74 20.00 10.18
N GLY A 275 -5.58 19.67 10.75
CA GLY A 275 -4.54 20.60 11.20
C GLY A 275 -3.43 20.86 10.18
N ILE A 276 -3.61 20.43 8.92
CA ILE A 276 -2.68 20.70 7.81
C ILE A 276 -3.22 21.84 6.96
N ILE A 277 -2.41 22.88 6.78
CA ILE A 277 -2.69 24.01 5.89
C ILE A 277 -1.74 23.95 4.71
N LEU A 278 -2.29 23.94 3.49
CA LEU A 278 -1.52 23.96 2.25
C LEU A 278 -1.68 25.32 1.57
N GLU A 279 -0.59 26.09 1.54
CA GLU A 279 -0.46 27.38 0.86
C GLU A 279 0.35 27.17 -0.43
N VAL A 280 -0.19 26.35 -1.33
CA VAL A 280 0.49 25.86 -2.54
C VAL A 280 -0.42 26.00 -3.76
N LYS A 281 0.14 26.04 -4.97
CA LYS A 281 -0.66 26.16 -6.21
C LYS A 281 -1.55 24.95 -6.47
N ASP A 282 -1.05 23.76 -6.16
CA ASP A 282 -1.74 22.49 -6.43
C ASP A 282 -1.71 21.58 -5.20
N PRO A 283 -2.75 21.63 -4.33
CA PRO A 283 -2.86 20.79 -3.14
C PRO A 283 -2.89 19.28 -3.43
N SER A 284 -3.28 18.87 -4.64
CA SER A 284 -3.38 17.44 -5.00
C SER A 284 -2.03 16.72 -5.02
N LYS A 285 -0.92 17.46 -5.08
CA LYS A 285 0.46 16.96 -4.94
C LYS A 285 0.81 16.48 -3.51
N PHE A 286 -0.01 16.83 -2.51
CA PHE A 286 0.32 16.59 -1.11
C PHE A 286 -0.73 15.77 -0.37
N VAL A 287 -2.01 15.94 -0.69
CA VAL A 287 -3.13 15.26 -0.02
C VAL A 287 -4.03 14.52 -0.99
N SER A 288 -4.83 13.58 -0.48
CA SER A 288 -5.88 12.95 -1.28
C SER A 288 -7.14 13.77 -1.13
N LEU A 289 -7.69 14.20 -2.26
CA LEU A 289 -9.01 14.82 -2.29
C LEU A 289 -10.04 13.69 -2.34
N GLU A 290 -11.05 13.75 -1.47
CA GLU A 290 -12.05 12.68 -1.29
C GLU A 290 -12.82 12.37 -2.59
N ASP A 291 -13.01 13.37 -3.45
CA ASP A 291 -13.70 13.23 -4.74
C ASP A 291 -12.78 12.79 -5.90
N SER A 292 -11.54 12.39 -5.59
CA SER A 292 -10.58 12.00 -6.61
C SER A 292 -10.86 10.58 -7.13
N GLU A 293 -11.19 10.45 -8.42
CA GLU A 293 -11.16 9.16 -9.14
C GLU A 293 -9.73 8.69 -9.48
N GLU A 294 -8.71 9.37 -8.94
CA GLU A 294 -7.31 9.10 -9.24
C GLU A 294 -6.86 7.72 -8.73
N THR A 295 -6.20 6.98 -9.61
CA THR A 295 -5.59 5.69 -9.25
C THR A 295 -4.41 5.90 -8.30
N SER A 296 -4.15 4.94 -7.42
CA SER A 296 -2.96 4.85 -6.58
C SER A 296 -1.69 5.07 -7.38
N PHE A 297 -1.61 4.51 -8.60
CA PHE A 297 -0.47 4.73 -9.49
C PHE A 297 -0.29 6.21 -9.82
N VAL A 298 -1.31 6.88 -10.35
CA VAL A 298 -1.20 8.29 -10.76
C VAL A 298 -0.92 9.15 -9.53
N ARG A 299 -1.56 8.86 -8.40
CA ARG A 299 -1.29 9.51 -7.11
C ARG A 299 0.17 9.36 -6.69
N ARG A 300 0.75 8.16 -6.79
CA ARG A 300 2.16 7.95 -6.44
C ARG A 300 3.09 8.69 -7.38
N GLN A 301 2.79 8.71 -8.68
CA GLN A 301 3.57 9.49 -9.65
C GLN A 301 3.55 11.00 -9.36
N LYS A 302 2.46 11.53 -8.78
CA LYS A 302 2.36 12.94 -8.42
C LYS A 302 2.94 13.30 -7.06
N THR A 303 2.82 12.40 -6.07
CA THR A 303 3.02 12.74 -4.66
C THR A 303 4.25 12.10 -4.04
N TYR A 304 4.75 10.98 -4.58
CA TYR A 304 5.88 10.23 -4.01
C TYR A 304 7.19 10.65 -4.65
N ILE A 305 8.22 10.73 -3.84
CA ILE A 305 9.58 10.98 -4.28
C ILE A 305 10.55 9.98 -3.65
N CYS A 306 11.73 9.88 -4.27
CA CYS A 306 12.91 9.39 -3.58
C CYS A 306 13.84 10.56 -3.29
N TYR A 307 14.59 10.45 -2.20
CA TYR A 307 15.57 11.42 -1.78
C TYR A 307 16.83 10.71 -1.32
N GLU A 308 17.96 11.31 -1.61
CA GLU A 308 19.25 10.89 -1.11
C GLU A 308 20.12 12.10 -0.83
N SER A 309 20.78 12.12 0.32
CA SER A 309 21.90 13.00 0.59
C SER A 309 23.08 12.24 1.13
N MET A 310 24.26 12.77 0.86
CA MET A 310 25.52 12.28 1.42
C MET A 310 26.38 13.46 1.80
N GLY A 311 27.06 13.35 2.93
CA GLY A 311 28.00 14.35 3.41
C GLY A 311 29.07 13.73 4.31
N PRO A 312 29.95 14.56 4.89
CA PRO A 312 30.91 14.09 5.89
C PRO A 312 30.15 13.53 7.09
N ASN A 313 30.69 12.47 7.70
CA ASN A 313 30.21 11.99 8.99
C ASN A 313 30.81 12.88 10.09
N THR A 314 30.06 13.89 10.53
CA THR A 314 30.44 14.77 11.64
C THR A 314 29.89 14.28 12.97
N LEU A 315 29.51 13.00 13.06
CA LEU A 315 28.79 12.41 14.19
C LEU A 315 27.42 13.07 14.43
N GLN A 316 26.76 13.54 13.36
CA GLN A 316 25.47 14.20 13.46
C GLN A 316 24.41 13.28 14.09
N THR A 317 23.54 13.87 14.91
CA THR A 317 22.41 13.15 15.50
C THR A 317 21.29 12.91 14.47
N ARG A 318 20.29 12.11 14.84
CA ARG A 318 19.12 11.89 13.98
C ARG A 318 18.28 13.16 13.79
N GLU A 319 18.21 13.99 14.82
CA GLU A 319 17.50 15.27 14.84
C GLU A 319 18.18 16.27 13.89
N GLU A 320 19.52 16.37 13.96
CA GLU A 320 20.31 17.20 13.05
C GLU A 320 20.16 16.73 11.60
N ALA A 321 20.24 15.42 11.35
CA ALA A 321 20.00 14.86 10.02
C ALA A 321 18.58 15.15 9.51
N ALA A 322 17.56 15.09 10.38
CA ALA A 322 16.19 15.42 10.00
C ALA A 322 16.02 16.90 9.63
N LEU A 323 16.64 17.82 10.36
CA LEU A 323 16.66 19.25 10.02
C LEU A 323 17.37 19.52 8.70
N GLU A 324 18.46 18.80 8.41
CA GLU A 324 19.12 18.89 7.10
C GLU A 324 18.22 18.41 5.97
N ILE A 325 17.49 17.31 6.15
CA ILE A 325 16.54 16.80 5.15
C ILE A 325 15.42 17.83 4.92
N ILE A 326 14.87 18.43 5.97
CA ILE A 326 13.86 19.50 5.85
C ILE A 326 14.42 20.66 5.00
N LYS A 327 15.64 21.10 5.29
CA LYS A 327 16.30 22.18 4.54
C LYS A 327 16.54 21.81 3.08
N ASP A 328 16.98 20.59 2.81
CA ASP A 328 17.18 20.11 1.44
C ASP A 328 15.84 20.08 0.68
N PHE A 329 14.75 19.69 1.33
CA PHE A 329 13.40 19.72 0.74
C PHE A 329 12.92 21.15 0.47
N ASP A 330 13.11 22.05 1.43
CA ASP A 330 12.73 23.46 1.27
C ASP A 330 13.43 24.08 0.04
N ASN A 331 14.71 23.77 -0.14
CA ASN A 331 15.52 24.29 -1.24
C ASN A 331 15.22 23.61 -2.58
N LEU A 332 15.21 22.28 -2.62
CA LEU A 332 15.13 21.51 -3.87
C LEU A 332 13.70 21.46 -4.43
N LEU A 333 12.68 21.55 -3.58
CA LEU A 333 11.27 21.58 -4.00
C LEU A 333 10.70 23.00 -4.02
N GLY A 334 11.42 24.00 -3.51
CA GLY A 334 10.89 25.35 -3.35
C GLY A 334 9.71 25.37 -2.38
N LEU A 335 9.75 24.58 -1.32
CA LEU A 335 8.70 24.45 -0.32
C LEU A 335 9.16 25.04 1.01
N LYS A 336 8.22 25.19 1.95
CA LYS A 336 8.53 25.51 3.34
C LYS A 336 7.50 24.89 4.27
N GLY A 337 7.89 23.80 4.94
CA GLY A 337 7.07 23.12 5.94
C GLY A 337 7.42 23.59 7.35
N ARG A 338 6.42 23.99 8.16
CA ARG A 338 6.64 24.47 9.55
C ARG A 338 5.40 24.28 10.43
N TYR A 339 5.61 24.20 11.75
CA TYR A 339 4.54 24.38 12.71
C TYR A 339 4.40 25.86 13.09
N GLU A 340 3.17 26.35 13.16
CA GLU A 340 2.86 27.69 13.66
C GLU A 340 1.47 27.74 14.30
N LYS A 341 1.21 28.76 15.11
CA LYS A 341 -0.11 28.99 15.71
C LYS A 341 -1.00 29.76 14.75
N ARG A 342 -2.22 29.28 14.53
CA ARG A 342 -3.26 29.94 13.71
C ARG A 342 -4.59 29.96 14.47
N LYS A 343 -5.31 31.07 14.38
CA LYS A 343 -6.72 31.12 14.77
C LYS A 343 -7.57 30.44 13.69
N MET A 344 -8.37 29.45 14.08
CA MET A 344 -9.16 28.64 13.18
C MET A 344 -10.58 28.43 13.71
N ASN A 345 -11.53 28.36 12.78
CA ASN A 345 -12.84 27.77 13.06
C ASN A 345 -12.65 26.30 13.41
N CYS A 346 -13.27 25.87 14.50
CA CYS A 346 -13.25 24.52 15.03
C CYS A 346 -14.69 24.04 15.24
N LEU A 347 -14.87 22.72 15.32
CA LEU A 347 -16.15 22.10 15.63
C LEU A 347 -16.08 21.39 16.98
N ILE A 348 -16.96 21.75 17.90
CA ILE A 348 -17.01 21.19 19.24
C ILE A 348 -18.21 20.24 19.31
N LEU A 349 -17.95 18.96 19.54
CA LEU A 349 -18.99 17.97 19.81
C LEU A 349 -19.50 18.17 21.24
N ILE A 350 -20.80 18.42 21.36
CA ILE A 350 -21.49 18.70 22.62
C ILE A 350 -22.77 17.87 22.75
N GLU A 351 -23.24 17.64 23.96
CA GLU A 351 -24.63 17.23 24.20
C GLU A 351 -25.55 18.45 24.09
N LYS A 352 -26.58 18.34 23.25
CA LYS A 352 -27.63 19.35 23.12
C LYS A 352 -28.91 18.91 23.85
N ASP A 353 -29.18 17.61 23.85
CA ASP A 353 -30.31 16.97 24.52
C ASP A 353 -29.84 15.72 25.28
N SER A 354 -30.75 14.97 25.92
CA SER A 354 -30.39 13.70 26.57
C SER A 354 -29.88 12.68 25.55
N ILE A 355 -28.72 12.08 25.86
CA ILE A 355 -28.11 11.01 25.08
C ILE A 355 -28.37 9.61 25.67
N ASP A 356 -29.28 9.47 26.64
CA ASP A 356 -29.52 8.21 27.35
C ASP A 356 -29.90 7.06 26.41
N ALA A 357 -30.56 7.38 25.30
CA ALA A 357 -30.97 6.40 24.28
C ALA A 357 -29.78 5.72 23.58
N ILE A 358 -28.61 6.37 23.52
CA ILE A 358 -27.42 5.83 22.85
C ILE A 358 -26.39 5.25 23.81
N LYS A 359 -26.54 5.41 25.13
CA LYS A 359 -25.57 4.88 26.10
C LYS A 359 -25.46 3.36 25.99
N SER A 360 -24.23 2.87 25.94
CA SER A 360 -23.95 1.44 25.94
C SER A 360 -24.25 0.85 27.33
N ARG A 361 -25.00 -0.25 27.35
CA ARG A 361 -25.34 -1.00 28.58
C ARG A 361 -24.41 -2.19 28.83
N THR A 362 -23.44 -2.40 27.94
CA THR A 362 -22.48 -3.50 28.04
C THR A 362 -21.11 -2.96 28.45
N GLU A 363 -20.76 -3.15 29.72
CA GLU A 363 -19.46 -2.73 30.26
C GLU A 363 -18.29 -3.62 29.77
N ASN A 364 -18.57 -4.88 29.42
CA ASN A 364 -17.55 -5.91 29.14
C ASN A 364 -17.57 -6.49 27.71
N GLY A 365 -18.32 -5.89 26.77
CA GLY A 365 -18.38 -6.35 25.38
C GLY A 365 -17.25 -5.76 24.51
N GLU A 366 -16.69 -6.53 23.58
CA GLU A 366 -15.75 -5.98 22.58
C GLU A 366 -16.41 -4.83 21.80
N GLY A 367 -15.85 -3.62 21.88
CA GLY A 367 -16.29 -2.46 21.12
C GLY A 367 -15.92 -2.56 19.64
N LYS A 368 -16.83 -2.17 18.76
CA LYS A 368 -16.66 -2.21 17.30
C LYS A 368 -17.12 -0.89 16.69
N GLU A 369 -16.37 -0.38 15.73
CA GLU A 369 -16.75 0.79 14.96
C GLU A 369 -16.51 0.58 13.48
N PHE A 370 -17.38 1.19 12.68
CA PHE A 370 -17.29 1.28 11.23
C PHE A 370 -17.65 2.72 10.87
N LEU A 371 -16.62 3.52 10.58
CA LEU A 371 -16.73 4.96 10.36
C LEU A 371 -16.55 5.30 8.86
N ALA A 372 -16.98 4.43 7.96
CA ALA A 372 -16.86 4.62 6.52
C ALA A 372 -18.23 4.96 5.91
N ALA A 373 -18.33 6.13 5.27
CA ALA A 373 -19.53 6.51 4.55
C ALA A 373 -19.87 5.48 3.43
N PRO A 374 -21.16 5.22 3.14
CA PRO A 374 -22.31 5.91 3.70
C PRO A 374 -22.87 5.31 5.00
N ASN A 375 -22.30 4.22 5.52
CA ASN A 375 -22.88 3.49 6.64
C ASN A 375 -22.01 3.66 7.87
N ILE A 376 -22.50 4.34 8.90
CA ILE A 376 -21.75 4.51 10.14
C ILE A 376 -22.37 3.64 11.21
N LYS A 377 -21.53 2.88 11.91
CA LYS A 377 -21.92 2.05 13.04
C LYS A 377 -20.89 2.16 14.15
N ILE A 378 -21.34 2.54 15.34
CA ILE A 378 -20.53 2.61 16.55
C ILE A 378 -21.22 1.69 17.55
N GLN A 379 -20.49 0.75 18.12
CA GLN A 379 -21.02 -0.21 19.09
C GLN A 379 -20.04 -0.33 20.25
N ASN A 380 -20.50 0.03 21.45
CA ASN A 380 -19.71 0.04 22.67
C ASN A 380 -18.34 0.75 22.50
N LYS A 381 -18.36 1.98 21.96
CA LYS A 381 -17.17 2.83 21.73
C LYS A 381 -17.42 4.28 22.15
N SER A 382 -16.36 5.03 22.45
CA SER A 382 -16.42 6.45 22.81
C SER A 382 -16.85 7.34 21.64
N LEU A 383 -17.44 8.50 21.96
CA LEU A 383 -17.70 9.59 21.01
C LEU A 383 -16.41 10.19 20.42
N ASP A 384 -15.24 9.96 21.04
CA ASP A 384 -13.95 10.39 20.50
C ASP A 384 -13.65 9.79 19.12
N GLY A 385 -14.22 8.62 18.79
CA GLY A 385 -14.08 8.02 17.46
C GLY A 385 -14.65 8.91 16.34
N ILE A 386 -15.75 9.64 16.62
CA ILE A 386 -16.36 10.58 15.68
C ILE A 386 -15.41 11.76 15.44
N VAL A 387 -14.91 12.36 16.53
CA VAL A 387 -13.99 13.50 16.48
C VAL A 387 -12.68 13.12 15.79
N TRP A 388 -12.10 11.97 16.14
CA TRP A 388 -10.93 11.43 15.48
C TRP A 388 -11.17 11.31 13.97
N LYS A 389 -12.29 10.72 13.56
CA LYS A 389 -12.62 10.53 12.15
C LYS A 389 -12.79 11.86 11.42
N MET A 390 -13.42 12.86 12.03
CA MET A 390 -13.52 14.22 11.47
C MET A 390 -12.13 14.82 11.22
N ASN A 391 -11.20 14.64 12.15
CA ASN A 391 -9.83 15.14 12.03
C ASN A 391 -8.97 14.37 11.02
N GLN A 392 -9.35 13.14 10.66
CA GLN A 392 -8.70 12.36 9.60
C GLN A 392 -9.07 12.82 8.17
N VAL A 393 -9.93 13.83 8.02
CA VAL A 393 -10.39 14.32 6.72
C VAL A 393 -9.75 15.68 6.43
N TYR A 394 -8.91 15.72 5.41
CA TYR A 394 -8.28 16.98 4.99
C TYR A 394 -9.33 17.99 4.51
N GLY A 395 -9.21 19.23 5.00
CA GLY A 395 -10.13 20.33 4.71
C GLY A 395 -11.29 20.46 5.70
N ASN A 396 -11.49 19.49 6.60
CA ASN A 396 -12.44 19.66 7.70
C ASN A 396 -11.88 20.64 8.75
N PRO A 397 -12.75 21.44 9.41
CA PRO A 397 -12.36 22.17 10.60
C PRO A 397 -11.87 21.20 11.69
N PRO A 398 -10.80 21.54 12.44
CA PRO A 398 -10.40 20.76 13.60
C PRO A 398 -11.57 20.56 14.58
N ALA A 399 -11.76 19.33 15.02
CA ALA A 399 -12.85 18.92 15.88
C ALA A 399 -12.36 18.52 17.27
N PHE A 400 -13.17 18.78 18.28
CA PHE A 400 -12.89 18.45 19.69
C PHE A 400 -14.11 17.85 20.36
N ASN A 401 -13.87 16.87 21.26
CA ASN A 401 -14.93 16.29 22.07
C ASN A 401 -15.03 17.00 23.42
N GLU A 402 -16.11 17.76 23.62
CA GLU A 402 -16.39 18.42 24.91
C GLU A 402 -17.69 17.92 25.54
N THR A 403 -18.11 16.70 25.17
CA THR A 403 -19.22 16.06 25.85
C THR A 403 -18.86 15.78 27.30
N SER A 404 -19.81 16.01 28.20
CA SER A 404 -19.71 15.63 29.61
C SER A 404 -19.68 14.11 29.80
N TYR A 405 -20.37 13.36 28.94
CA TYR A 405 -20.40 11.91 28.98
C TYR A 405 -19.12 11.29 28.40
N LYS A 406 -18.47 10.43 29.20
CA LYS A 406 -17.24 9.71 28.84
C LYS A 406 -17.43 8.20 28.64
N GLY A 407 -18.66 7.72 28.75
CA GLY A 407 -18.97 6.32 28.54
C GLY A 407 -19.09 5.96 27.05
N ASN A 408 -19.27 4.67 26.79
CA ASN A 408 -19.43 4.16 25.44
C ASN A 408 -20.86 4.36 24.92
N VAL A 409 -21.01 4.47 23.61
CA VAL A 409 -22.28 4.63 22.92
C VAL A 409 -22.54 3.55 21.87
N ASN A 410 -23.80 3.40 21.49
CA ASN A 410 -24.27 2.63 20.35
C ASN A 410 -24.99 3.57 19.39
N MET A 411 -24.45 3.74 18.18
CA MET A 411 -25.00 4.64 17.17
C MET A 411 -25.00 3.98 15.81
N LYS A 412 -26.03 4.26 15.01
CA LYS A 412 -26.10 3.85 13.61
C LYS A 412 -26.74 4.97 12.80
N PHE A 413 -26.03 5.50 11.83
CA PHE A 413 -26.51 6.56 10.95
C PHE A 413 -25.83 6.48 9.59
N SER A 414 -26.30 7.29 8.65
CA SER A 414 -25.75 7.37 7.30
C SER A 414 -25.40 8.80 6.96
N LEU A 415 -24.36 8.96 6.14
CA LEU A 415 -23.91 10.25 5.61
C LEU A 415 -23.22 10.04 4.27
N ASN A 416 -23.38 10.93 3.31
CA ASN A 416 -22.72 10.79 2.02
C ASN A 416 -21.20 10.93 2.12
N SER A 417 -20.73 11.89 2.91
CA SER A 417 -19.29 12.17 3.11
C SER A 417 -19.03 12.79 4.48
N TRP A 418 -17.87 12.49 5.05
CA TRP A 418 -17.40 13.11 6.29
C TRP A 418 -17.01 14.59 6.12
N LYS A 419 -16.93 15.11 4.89
CA LYS A 419 -16.81 16.54 4.59
C LYS A 419 -18.13 17.29 4.65
N ASN A 420 -19.26 16.60 4.54
CA ASN A 420 -20.57 17.24 4.59
C ASN A 420 -20.96 17.53 6.05
N ILE A 421 -20.32 18.55 6.64
CA ILE A 421 -20.54 18.96 8.04
C ILE A 421 -22.03 19.25 8.32
N PRO A 422 -22.79 19.94 7.45
CA PRO A 422 -24.24 20.11 7.66
C PRO A 422 -25.00 18.78 7.80
N GLU A 423 -24.74 17.81 6.92
CA GLU A 423 -25.37 16.48 6.99
C GLU A 423 -24.96 15.71 8.25
N LEU A 424 -23.66 15.73 8.59
CA LEU A 424 -23.16 15.11 9.82
C LEU A 424 -23.83 15.72 11.06
N ARG A 425 -23.98 17.04 11.10
CA ARG A 425 -24.63 17.75 12.20
C ARG A 425 -26.10 17.31 12.35
N ILE A 426 -26.86 17.22 11.26
CA ILE A 426 -28.24 16.73 11.27
C ILE A 426 -28.30 15.29 11.81
N ALA A 427 -27.39 14.41 11.36
CA ALA A 427 -27.35 13.03 11.83
C ALA A 427 -27.05 12.92 13.34
N LEU A 428 -26.13 13.74 13.86
CA LEU A 428 -25.78 13.78 15.28
C LEU A 428 -26.91 14.30 16.17
N GLN A 429 -27.68 15.28 15.66
CA GLN A 429 -28.85 15.83 16.37
C GLN A 429 -29.93 14.78 16.62
N GLY A 430 -30.06 13.79 15.73
CA GLY A 430 -30.94 12.63 15.96
C GLY A 430 -30.58 11.79 17.20
N PHE A 431 -29.40 12.01 17.78
CA PHE A 431 -28.92 11.32 18.99
C PHE A 431 -28.73 12.25 20.19
N GLY A 432 -29.25 13.49 20.13
CA GLY A 432 -29.08 14.50 21.18
C GLY A 432 -27.69 15.13 21.23
N LEU A 433 -26.87 14.96 20.18
CA LEU A 433 -25.55 15.56 20.03
C LEU A 433 -25.60 16.71 19.02
N ASP A 434 -24.72 17.69 19.14
CA ASP A 434 -24.59 18.76 18.14
C ASP A 434 -23.11 19.12 17.90
N LEU A 435 -22.85 19.80 16.78
CA LEU A 435 -21.55 20.40 16.49
C LEU A 435 -21.68 21.92 16.59
N LYS A 436 -20.97 22.51 17.56
CA LYS A 436 -20.90 23.94 17.78
C LYS A 436 -19.65 24.51 17.11
N GLU A 437 -19.78 25.61 16.38
CA GLU A 437 -18.64 26.33 15.84
C GLU A 437 -17.97 27.20 16.92
N GLU A 438 -16.64 27.18 16.95
CA GLU A 438 -15.85 27.98 17.88
C GLU A 438 -14.51 28.40 17.26
N GLN A 439 -13.97 29.55 17.66
CA GLN A 439 -12.64 30.01 17.23
C GLN A 439 -11.59 29.63 18.27
N ARG A 440 -10.57 28.88 17.86
CA ARG A 440 -9.44 28.50 18.74
C ARG A 440 -8.11 28.84 18.08
N GLU A 441 -7.13 29.21 18.91
CA GLU A 441 -5.74 29.29 18.49
C GLU A 441 -5.11 27.90 18.60
N LEU A 442 -4.74 27.32 17.46
CA LEU A 442 -4.21 25.96 17.37
C LEU A 442 -2.84 25.98 16.73
N GLU A 443 -1.97 25.09 17.20
CA GLU A 443 -0.74 24.75 16.48
C GLU A 443 -1.08 23.86 15.28
N VAL A 444 -0.67 24.29 14.10
CA VAL A 444 -0.95 23.61 12.83
C VAL A 444 0.33 23.44 12.01
N PHE A 445 0.32 22.44 11.12
CA PHE A 445 1.39 22.26 10.17
C PHE A 445 1.05 23.00 8.87
N VAL A 446 1.91 23.94 8.48
CA VAL A 446 1.75 24.75 7.27
C VAL A 446 2.82 24.37 6.28
N LEU A 447 2.40 24.01 5.07
CA LEU A 447 3.28 23.80 3.91
C LEU A 447 3.00 24.89 2.88
N THR A 448 3.99 25.74 2.63
CA THR A 448 3.90 26.84 1.67
C THR A 448 4.78 26.56 0.46
N GLU A 449 4.34 26.93 -0.74
CA GLU A 449 5.17 26.94 -1.95
C GLU A 449 5.86 28.32 -2.08
N ASN A 450 7.19 28.34 -2.11
CA ASN A 450 7.94 29.58 -2.25
C ASN A 450 7.73 30.13 -3.67
N HIS A 451 7.19 31.34 -3.78
CA HIS A 451 7.10 32.06 -5.05
C HIS A 451 8.48 32.57 -5.50
N THR A 452 9.38 31.67 -5.89
CA THR A 452 10.67 32.08 -6.45
C THR A 452 10.75 31.62 -7.91
N ASN A 453 10.95 32.58 -8.81
CA ASN A 453 11.16 32.47 -10.26
C ASN A 453 9.95 32.46 -11.21
N GLN A 454 9.08 33.48 -11.12
CA GLN A 454 8.46 34.07 -12.33
C GLN A 454 9.20 35.31 -12.86
N GLN A 455 10.34 35.71 -12.26
CA GLN A 455 11.12 36.90 -12.65
C GLN A 455 12.46 36.61 -13.34
N LEU A 456 12.62 35.47 -14.00
CA LEU A 456 13.69 35.27 -14.99
C LEU A 456 13.09 35.09 -16.38
N LYS A 457 12.31 36.09 -16.81
CA LYS A 457 12.18 36.45 -18.23
C LYS A 457 12.85 37.81 -18.40
N LYS A 458 14.13 37.78 -18.72
CA LYS A 458 14.81 38.83 -19.49
C LYS A 458 15.61 38.15 -20.58
#